data_AF-A0A961RQ06-F1
#
_entry.id   AF-A0A961RQ06-F1
#
_cell.length_a   1.000
_cell.length_b   1.000
_cell.length_c   1.000
_cell.angle_alpha   90.00
_cell.angle_beta   90.00
_cell.angle_gamma   90.00
#
_symmetry.space_group_name_H-M   'P 1'
#
loop_
_entity.id
_entity.type
_entity.pdbx_description
1 polymer ?
#
loop_
_entity_poly.entity_id
_entity_poly.type
_entity_poly.pdbx_seq_one_letter_code
_entity_poly.pdbx_strand_id
1 'polypeptide(L)' 'MIVLSHSDVEALLSMKDAIAVIAGVMPQVSAGKAELPLRSVIPVGGANRMGIMPGALAEAGCYGIKLVSLFPGNPA' A
#
# COMPACT_ATOMS: atom_id res chain seq x y z
N MET A 1 -16.16 3.89 11.64
CA MET A 1 -15.05 3.02 11.18
C MET A 1 -15.64 1.99 10.24
N ILE A 2 -15.19 1.96 8.98
CA ILE A 2 -15.62 0.97 7.98
C ILE A 2 -14.53 -0.10 7.94
N VAL A 3 -14.92 -1.37 7.89
CA VAL A 3 -14.00 -2.50 7.73
C VAL A 3 -14.36 -3.19 6.42
N LEU A 4 -13.37 -3.32 5.53
CA LEU A 4 -13.51 -4.03 4.26
C LEU A 4 -12.72 -5.33 4.33
N SER A 5 -13.40 -6.44 4.09
CA SER A 5 -12.80 -7.77 3.98
C SER A 5 -12.12 -7.94 2.62
N HIS A 6 -11.44 -9.08 2.44
CA HIS A 6 -10.88 -9.48 1.15
C HIS A 6 -11.93 -9.49 0.03
N SER A 7 -13.09 -10.10 0.28
CA SER A 7 -14.17 -10.20 -0.71
C SER A 7 -14.77 -8.83 -1.06
N ASP A 8 -14.84 -7.91 -0.11
CA ASP A 8 -15.31 -6.55 -0.38
C ASP A 8 -14.35 -5.82 -1.32
N VAL A 9 -13.04 -5.91 -1.06
CA VAL A 9 -12.03 -5.28 -1.93
C VAL A 9 -12.02 -5.91 -3.32
N GLU A 10 -12.11 -7.23 -3.41
CA GLU A 10 -12.16 -7.95 -4.69
C GLU A 10 -13.39 -7.55 -5.52
N ALA A 11 -14.55 -7.37 -4.89
CA ALA A 11 -15.77 -6.95 -5.57
C ALA A 11 -15.77 -5.47 -5.98
N LEU A 12 -15.07 -4.59 -5.22
CA LEU A 12 -15.12 -3.14 -5.39
C LEU A 12 -13.98 -2.56 -6.23
N LEU A 13 -12.83 -3.25 -6.33
CA LEU A 13 -11.64 -2.73 -7.01
C LEU A 13 -11.19 -3.66 -8.14
N SER A 14 -11.68 -3.40 -9.35
CA SER A 14 -11.24 -4.14 -10.53
C SER A 14 -9.79 -3.83 -10.90
N MET A 15 -9.11 -4.73 -11.61
CA MET A 15 -7.75 -4.49 -12.10
C MET A 15 -7.68 -3.26 -13.03
N LYS A 16 -8.72 -3.03 -13.83
CA LYS A 16 -8.82 -1.84 -14.69
C LYS A 16 -8.81 -0.56 -13.87
N ASP A 17 -9.58 -0.52 -12.78
CA ASP A 17 -9.67 0.65 -11.91
C ASP A 17 -8.38 0.84 -11.12
N ALA A 18 -7.78 -0.24 -10.62
CA ALA A 18 -6.47 -0.18 -9.95
C ALA A 18 -5.38 0.42 -10.87
N ILE A 19 -5.33 0.00 -12.13
CA ILE A 19 -4.39 0.56 -13.12
C ILE A 19 -4.66 2.04 -13.34
N ALA A 20 -5.92 2.43 -13.54
CA ALA A 20 -6.28 3.83 -13.77
C ALA A 20 -5.90 4.73 -12.59
N VAL A 21 -6.13 4.27 -11.36
CA VAL A 21 -5.73 5.00 -10.13
C VAL A 21 -4.22 5.16 -10.06
N ILE A 22 -3.46 4.08 -10.21
CA ILE A 22 -1.99 4.13 -10.12
C ILE A 22 -1.39 4.98 -11.25
N ALA A 23 -1.92 4.88 -12.48
CA ALA A 23 -1.48 5.70 -13.61
C ALA A 23 -1.71 7.20 -13.37
N GLY A 24 -2.79 7.59 -12.67
CA GLY A 24 -3.05 8.98 -12.29
C GLY A 24 -2.15 9.48 -11.15
N VAL A 25 -1.80 8.61 -10.20
CA VAL A 25 -1.02 8.97 -8.99
C VAL A 25 0.48 9.04 -9.27
N MET A 26 1.03 8.09 -10.05
CA MET A 26 2.48 7.98 -10.25
C MET A 26 3.15 9.24 -10.86
N PRO A 27 2.54 10.01 -11.78
CA PRO A 27 3.10 11.28 -12.23
C PRO A 27 3.30 12.29 -11.09
N GLN A 28 2.37 12.36 -10.12
CA GLN A 28 2.49 13.24 -8.96
C GLN A 28 3.62 12.78 -8.03
N VAL A 29 3.74 11.46 -7.83
CA VAL A 29 4.84 10.86 -7.07
C VAL A 29 6.19 11.23 -7.69
N SER A 30 6.33 11.05 -9.01
CA SER A 30 7.56 11.39 -9.74
C SER A 30 7.86 12.90 -9.72
N ALA A 31 6.83 13.74 -9.63
CA ALA A 31 6.97 15.19 -9.48
C ALA A 31 7.26 15.64 -8.04
N GLY A 32 7.39 14.71 -7.08
CA GLY A 32 7.63 15.03 -5.67
C GLY A 32 6.42 15.65 -4.95
N LYS A 33 5.21 15.44 -5.48
CA LYS A 33 3.95 16.02 -4.95
C LYS A 33 3.18 15.06 -4.02
N ALA A 34 3.82 13.98 -3.59
CA ALA A 34 3.25 13.00 -2.68
C ALA A 34 4.16 12.83 -1.45
N GLU A 35 3.56 12.71 -0.28
CA GLU A 35 4.29 12.44 0.97
C GLU A 35 4.45 10.93 1.13
N LEU A 36 5.56 10.39 0.65
CA LEU A 36 5.88 8.97 0.66
C LEU A 36 7.24 8.72 1.33
N PRO A 37 7.31 8.73 2.68
CA PRO A 37 8.57 8.44 3.37
C PRO A 37 9.06 7.03 3.05
N LEU A 38 10.38 6.83 3.17
CA LEU A 38 10.97 5.51 2.97
C LEU A 38 10.33 4.49 3.94
N ARG A 39 9.93 3.33 3.39
CA ARG A 39 9.33 2.26 4.19
C ARG A 39 10.26 1.84 5.33
N SER A 40 9.68 1.59 6.50
CA SER A 40 10.41 0.97 7.61
C SER A 40 10.31 -0.54 7.52
N VAL A 41 11.41 -1.24 7.77
CA VAL A 41 11.46 -2.71 7.77
C VAL A 41 11.98 -3.18 9.12
N ILE A 42 11.18 -4.00 9.80
CA ILE A 42 11.46 -4.53 11.13
C ILE A 42 11.77 -6.02 10.98
N PRO A 43 12.98 -6.48 11.33
CA PRO A 43 13.28 -7.91 11.44
C PRO A 43 12.44 -8.55 12.54
N VAL A 44 11.82 -9.70 12.24
CA VAL A 44 11.00 -10.46 13.21
C VAL A 44 11.52 -11.89 13.44
N GLY A 45 12.84 -12.07 13.27
CA GLY A 45 13.54 -13.35 13.40
C GLY A 45 13.82 -14.04 12.06
N GLY A 46 15.02 -14.61 11.92
CA GLY A 46 15.46 -15.30 10.70
C GLY A 46 15.32 -14.43 9.44
N ALA A 47 14.71 -14.98 8.39
CA ALA A 47 14.43 -14.31 7.13
C ALA A 47 13.12 -13.48 7.12
N ASN A 48 12.38 -13.45 8.23
CA ASN A 48 11.05 -12.83 8.28
C ASN A 48 11.14 -11.32 8.51
N ARG A 49 10.20 -10.56 7.91
CA ARG A 49 10.18 -9.09 7.97
C ARG A 49 8.76 -8.57 8.13
N MET A 50 8.60 -7.50 8.92
CA MET A 50 7.40 -6.66 8.92
C MET A 50 7.72 -5.30 8.31
N GLY A 51 6.95 -4.88 7.32
CA GLY A 51 7.07 -3.61 6.61
C GLY A 51 5.96 -2.64 7.00
N ILE A 52 6.36 -1.39 7.22
CA ILE A 52 5.45 -0.26 7.47
C ILE A 52 5.61 0.72 6.31
N MET A 53 4.52 0.96 5.59
CA MET A 53 4.49 1.81 4.39
C MET A 53 3.41 2.89 4.52
N PRO A 54 3.68 4.00 5.21
CA PRO A 54 2.76 5.13 5.28
C PRO A 54 2.85 6.01 4.03
N GLY A 55 1.77 6.73 3.73
CA GLY A 55 1.77 7.71 2.65
C GLY A 55 0.55 8.63 2.68
N ALA A 56 0.69 9.82 2.10
CA ALA A 56 -0.39 10.77 1.91
C ALA A 56 -0.33 11.46 0.53
N LEU A 57 -1.51 11.69 -0.05
CA LEU A 57 -1.74 12.39 -1.30
C LEU A 57 -2.60 13.62 -0.98
N ALA A 58 -1.96 14.77 -0.78
CA ALA A 58 -2.62 16.00 -0.33
C ALA A 58 -3.72 16.46 -1.31
N GLU A 59 -3.45 16.42 -2.63
CA GLU A 59 -4.43 16.82 -3.66
C GLU A 59 -5.70 15.95 -3.64
N ALA A 60 -5.58 14.66 -3.29
CA ALA A 60 -6.69 13.73 -3.20
C ALA A 60 -7.36 13.71 -1.82
N GLY A 61 -6.81 14.40 -0.81
CA GLY A 61 -7.27 14.31 0.57
C GLY A 61 -7.16 12.90 1.17
N CYS A 62 -6.29 12.05 0.62
CA CYS A 62 -6.17 10.64 0.97
C CYS A 62 -4.87 10.35 1.72
N TYR A 63 -4.95 9.56 2.79
CA TYR A 63 -3.78 9.07 3.51
C TYR A 63 -4.05 7.66 4.03
N GLY A 64 -2.97 6.93 4.29
CA GLY A 64 -3.09 5.58 4.82
C GLY A 64 -1.74 4.96 5.16
N ILE A 65 -1.80 3.76 5.70
CA ILE A 65 -0.63 2.96 6.03
C ILE A 65 -0.89 1.51 5.64
N LYS A 66 0.07 0.92 4.93
CA LYS A 66 0.08 -0.52 4.71
C LYS A 66 1.05 -1.17 5.68
N LEU A 67 0.53 -2.07 6.50
CA LEU A 67 1.30 -3.02 7.29
C LEU A 67 1.33 -4.33 6.53
N VAL A 68 2.53 -4.81 6.19
CA VAL A 68 2.71 -6.04 5.42
C VAL A 68 3.80 -6.88 6.05
N SER A 69 3.59 -8.18 6.15
CA SER A 69 4.60 -9.11 6.62
C SER A 69 5.03 -10.06 5.52
N LEU A 70 6.33 -10.33 5.46
CA LEU A 70 6.92 -11.33 4.56
C LEU A 70 7.56 -12.43 5.40
N PHE A 71 7.05 -13.64 5.22
CA PHE A 71 7.51 -14.86 5.86
C PHE A 71 7.81 -15.88 4.75
N PRO A 72 9.08 -16.05 4.33
CA PRO A 72 9.43 -16.88 3.17
C PRO A 72 9.02 -18.36 3.27
N GLY A 73 8.77 -18.87 4.48
CA GLY A 73 8.28 -20.22 4.70
C GLY A 73 6.75 -20.38 4.61
N ASN A 74 5.99 -19.29 4.39
CA ASN A 74 4.55 -19.41 4.20
C ASN A 74 4.25 -20.11 2.85
N PRO A 75 3.22 -20.97 2.80
CA PRO A 75 2.80 -21.59 1.55
C PRO A 75 2.35 -20.55 0.53
N ALA A 76 2.54 -20.87 -0.75
CA ALA A 76 2.04 -20.09 -1.88
C ALA A 76 0.53 -20.31 -2.09
#